data_AF-A0AAU9TRI9-F1
#
_entry.id   AF-A0AAU9TRI9-F1
#
_cell.length_a   1.000
_cell.length_b   1.000
_cell.length_c   1.000
_cell.angle_alpha   90.00
_cell.angle_beta   90.00
_cell.angle_gamma   90.00
#
_symmetry.space_group_name_H-M   'P 1'
#
loop_
_entity.id
_entity.type
_entity.pdbx_description
1 polymer ?
#
loop_
_entity_poly.entity_id
_entity_poly.type
_entity_poly.pdbx_seq_one_letter_code
_entity_poly.pdbx_strand_id
1 'polypeptide(L)'
;MNHNKLLKSALYLLKETRRVEVVSLKFDDHKSNIAMCEILGCSFDPDNFKTSFTYEDYTIPVVLDPCHLIKLVRNAFEAYREFKDLDGNFISWNLIEQLHFIHEKEGFHHSNKLTKEHIHFNNKIMRVKLATLGG
;
A
#
# COMPACT_ATOMS: atom_id res chain seq x y z
N MET A 1 -11.10 -19.97 8.02
CA MET A 1 -9.75 -20.59 8.09
C MET A 1 -8.87 -19.68 8.96
N ASN A 2 -8.28 -20.20 10.03
CA ASN A 2 -7.64 -19.39 11.07
C ASN A 2 -6.21 -19.03 10.63
N HIS A 3 -6.04 -17.95 9.84
CA HIS A 3 -4.79 -17.55 9.18
C HIS A 3 -3.55 -17.57 10.10
N ASN A 4 -3.73 -17.21 11.39
CA ASN A 4 -2.66 -17.24 12.39
C ASN A 4 -2.08 -18.65 12.60
N LYS A 5 -2.93 -19.69 12.63
CA LYS A 5 -2.47 -21.08 12.83
C LYS A 5 -1.58 -21.54 11.68
N LEU A 6 -1.95 -21.18 10.45
CA LEU A 6 -1.18 -21.53 9.26
C LEU A 6 0.16 -20.81 9.19
N LEU A 7 0.18 -19.51 9.52
CA LEU A 7 1.43 -18.77 9.57
C LEU A 7 2.39 -19.35 10.61
N LYS A 8 1.90 -19.65 11.82
CA LYS A 8 2.72 -20.29 12.87
C LYS A 8 3.24 -21.65 12.43
N SER A 9 2.42 -22.47 11.78
CA SER A 9 2.86 -23.75 11.21
C SER A 9 3.91 -23.56 10.11
N ALA A 10 3.76 -22.56 9.25
CA ALA A 10 4.75 -22.25 8.22
C ALA A 10 6.08 -21.78 8.82
N LEU A 11 6.05 -20.89 9.82
CA LEU A 11 7.24 -20.45 10.55
C LEU A 11 7.96 -21.62 11.24
N TYR A 12 7.20 -22.54 11.83
CA TYR A 12 7.74 -23.76 12.42
C TYR A 12 8.49 -24.62 11.39
N LEU A 13 7.86 -24.94 10.25
CA LEU A 13 8.46 -25.77 9.20
C LEU A 13 9.72 -25.12 8.58
N LEU A 14 9.68 -23.80 8.37
CA LEU A 14 10.83 -23.06 7.84
C LEU A 14 12.01 -23.08 8.82
N LYS A 15 11.73 -22.92 10.12
CA LYS A 15 12.75 -23.02 11.18
C LYS A 15 13.33 -24.43 11.28
N GLU A 16 12.50 -25.47 11.23
CA GLU A 16 12.93 -26.87 11.29
C GLU A 16 13.91 -27.23 10.17
N THR A 17 13.74 -26.63 8.99
CA THR A 17 14.61 -26.84 7.84
C THR A 17 16.05 -26.34 8.08
N ARG A 18 16.30 -25.49 9.10
CA ARG A 18 17.61 -24.94 9.52
C ARG A 18 18.46 -24.26 8.45
N ARG A 19 17.92 -24.05 7.25
CA ARG A 19 18.60 -23.43 6.09
C ARG A 19 17.87 -22.19 5.57
N VAL A 20 16.72 -21.85 6.14
CA VAL A 20 15.91 -20.70 5.74
C VAL A 20 15.71 -19.80 6.94
N GLU A 21 16.15 -18.56 6.81
CA GLU A 21 15.93 -17.52 7.81
C GLU A 21 14.77 -16.63 7.36
N VAL A 22 13.77 -16.46 8.23
CA VAL A 22 12.64 -15.57 7.97
C VAL A 22 13.02 -14.17 8.39
N VAL A 23 13.36 -13.32 7.42
CA VAL A 23 13.82 -11.94 7.67
C VAL A 23 12.70 -10.91 7.77
N SER A 24 11.53 -11.19 7.17
CA SER A 24 10.35 -10.31 7.24
C SER A 24 9.09 -11.02 6.75
N LEU A 25 7.93 -10.52 7.19
CA LEU A 25 6.61 -10.88 6.68
C LEU A 25 6.07 -9.73 5.83
N LYS A 26 5.69 -10.01 4.58
CA LYS A 26 5.05 -9.04 3.68
C LYS A 26 3.62 -9.44 3.39
N PHE A 27 2.70 -8.47 3.39
CA PHE A 27 1.28 -8.72 3.16
C PHE A 27 0.56 -7.48 2.61
N ASP A 28 -0.62 -7.68 2.02
CA ASP A 28 -1.50 -6.62 1.54
C ASP A 28 -2.38 -6.04 2.67
N ASP A 29 -3.08 -4.95 2.40
CA ASP A 29 -3.96 -4.27 3.36
C ASP A 29 -5.30 -4.98 3.60
N HIS A 30 -5.43 -6.26 3.24
CA HIS A 30 -6.66 -7.00 3.43
C HIS A 30 -6.99 -7.16 4.93
N LYS A 31 -8.24 -6.92 5.32
CA LYS A 31 -8.70 -6.92 6.72
C LYS A 31 -8.28 -8.16 7.51
N SER A 32 -8.32 -9.34 6.87
CA SER A 32 -7.90 -10.59 7.52
C SER A 32 -6.42 -10.63 7.87
N ASN A 33 -5.57 -10.00 7.05
CA ASN A 33 -4.13 -10.00 7.23
C ASN A 33 -3.71 -8.96 8.27
N ILE A 34 -4.38 -7.81 8.30
CA ILE A 34 -4.27 -6.83 9.38
C ILE A 34 -4.65 -7.47 10.72
N ALA A 35 -5.84 -8.07 10.81
CA ALA A 35 -6.29 -8.75 12.03
C ALA A 35 -5.34 -9.88 12.46
N MET A 36 -4.76 -10.62 11.51
CA MET A 36 -3.75 -11.63 11.82
C MET A 36 -2.50 -11.00 12.45
N CYS A 37 -2.00 -9.90 11.91
CA CYS A 37 -0.82 -9.21 12.43
C CYS A 37 -1.10 -8.59 13.82
N GLU A 38 -2.30 -8.07 14.05
CA GLU A 38 -2.73 -7.61 15.37
C GLU A 38 -2.72 -8.75 16.40
N ILE A 39 -3.23 -9.94 16.04
CA ILE A 39 -3.17 -11.13 16.92
C ILE A 39 -1.72 -11.57 17.20
N LEU A 40 -0.78 -11.29 16.30
CA LEU A 40 0.65 -11.55 16.52
C LEU A 40 1.31 -10.48 17.40
N GLY A 41 0.60 -9.41 17.74
CA GLY A 41 1.09 -8.33 18.61
C GLY A 41 1.67 -7.14 17.85
N CYS A 42 1.40 -7.00 16.56
CA CYS A 42 1.61 -5.77 15.81
C CYS A 42 0.46 -4.78 16.06
N SER A 43 0.68 -3.51 15.72
CA SER A 43 -0.33 -2.46 15.77
C SER A 43 -0.11 -1.51 14.59
N PHE A 44 -1.18 -1.21 13.86
CA PHE A 44 -1.17 -0.27 12.74
C PHE A 44 -1.91 1.03 13.08
N ASP A 45 -2.17 1.26 14.37
CA ASP A 45 -2.64 2.53 14.90
C ASP A 45 -1.54 3.60 14.74
N PRO A 46 -1.83 4.77 14.13
CA PRO A 46 -0.87 5.87 14.02
C PRO A 46 -0.22 6.28 15.34
N ASP A 47 -0.95 6.21 16.47
CA ASP A 47 -0.44 6.64 17.77
C ASP A 47 0.39 5.56 18.47
N ASN A 48 0.27 4.31 18.04
CA ASN A 48 0.95 3.16 18.63
C ASN A 48 1.41 2.20 17.54
N PHE A 49 2.19 2.72 16.59
CA PHE A 49 2.60 1.99 15.41
C PHE A 49 3.69 0.96 15.74
N LYS A 50 3.37 -0.32 15.62
CA LYS A 50 4.25 -1.46 15.93
C LYS A 50 4.26 -2.47 14.78
N THR A 51 5.34 -2.49 14.03
CA THR A 51 5.51 -3.27 12.79
C THR A 51 6.42 -4.49 12.96
N SER A 52 6.41 -5.11 14.14
CA SER A 52 7.12 -6.36 14.37
C SER A 52 6.42 -7.20 15.42
N PHE A 53 6.65 -8.51 15.36
CA PHE A 53 6.25 -9.44 16.39
C PHE A 53 7.40 -10.36 16.76
N THR A 54 7.37 -10.88 17.98
CA THR A 54 8.33 -11.86 18.46
C THR A 54 7.76 -13.26 18.26
N TYR A 55 8.55 -14.14 17.67
CA TYR A 55 8.28 -15.56 17.53
C TYR A 55 9.41 -16.35 18.18
N GLU A 56 9.12 -16.94 19.35
CA GLU A 56 10.13 -17.55 20.23
C GLU A 56 11.23 -16.53 20.57
N ASP A 57 12.45 -16.72 20.05
CA ASP A 57 13.60 -15.85 20.34
C ASP A 57 13.93 -14.86 19.18
N TYR A 58 13.09 -14.82 18.14
CA TYR A 58 13.34 -14.01 16.94
C TYR A 58 12.29 -12.91 16.80
N THR A 59 12.74 -11.72 16.40
CA THR A 59 11.84 -10.63 16.02
C THR A 59 11.68 -10.62 14.52
N ILE A 60 10.43 -10.72 14.05
CA ILE A 60 10.09 -10.71 12.63
C ILE A 60 9.46 -9.35 12.30
N PRO A 61 10.12 -8.52 11.47
CA PRO A 61 9.53 -7.32 10.92
C PRO A 61 8.35 -7.63 10.00
N VAL A 62 7.34 -6.79 10.05
CA VAL A 62 6.11 -6.87 9.27
C VAL A 62 6.02 -5.64 8.38
N VAL A 63 5.91 -5.86 7.07
CA VAL A 63 5.95 -4.80 6.06
C VAL A 63 4.72 -4.91 5.16
N LEU A 64 3.94 -3.83 5.11
CA LEU A 64 2.85 -3.71 4.15
C LEU A 64 3.40 -3.55 2.72
N ASP A 65 2.78 -4.19 1.75
CA ASP A 65 3.20 -4.09 0.35
C ASP A 65 3.05 -2.63 -0.17
N PRO A 66 4.17 -1.92 -0.46
CA PRO A 66 4.11 -0.54 -0.93
C PRO A 66 3.33 -0.38 -2.23
N CYS A 67 3.35 -1.40 -3.11
CA CYS A 67 2.59 -1.38 -4.36
C CYS A 67 1.09 -1.36 -4.09
N HIS A 68 0.63 -2.04 -3.04
CA HIS A 68 -0.76 -2.02 -2.63
C HIS A 68 -1.14 -0.69 -1.99
N LEU A 69 -0.31 -0.18 -1.09
CA LEU A 69 -0.54 1.09 -0.40
C LEU A 69 -0.70 2.26 -1.37
N ILE A 70 0.17 2.39 -2.37
CA ILE A 70 0.09 3.51 -3.33
C ILE A 70 -1.21 3.45 -4.16
N LYS A 71 -1.69 2.25 -4.49
CA LYS A 71 -3.00 2.08 -5.15
C LYS A 71 -4.13 2.53 -4.24
N LEU A 72 -4.09 2.16 -2.96
CA LEU A 72 -5.10 2.55 -1.98
C LEU A 72 -5.17 4.08 -1.86
N VAL A 73 -4.03 4.75 -1.71
CA VAL A 73 -3.94 6.22 -1.65
C VAL A 73 -4.52 6.84 -2.92
N ARG A 74 -4.13 6.38 -4.12
CA ARG A 74 -4.68 6.89 -5.39
C ARG A 74 -6.20 6.70 -5.47
N ASN A 75 -6.69 5.50 -5.14
CA ASN A 75 -8.13 5.19 -5.20
C ASN A 75 -8.91 6.06 -4.21
N ALA A 76 -8.40 6.22 -2.99
CA ALA A 76 -9.01 7.09 -2.00
C ALA A 76 -8.99 8.55 -2.46
N PHE A 77 -7.90 9.01 -3.06
CA PHE A 77 -7.80 10.39 -3.51
C PHE A 77 -8.79 10.70 -4.64
N GLU A 78 -8.95 9.79 -5.60
CA GLU A 78 -9.96 9.92 -6.66
C GLU A 78 -11.39 9.86 -6.09
N ALA A 79 -11.67 8.93 -5.17
CA ALA A 79 -13.01 8.76 -4.61
C ALA A 79 -13.45 9.90 -3.69
N TYR A 80 -12.56 10.37 -2.79
CA TYR A 80 -12.86 11.46 -1.86
C TYR A 80 -12.68 12.85 -2.47
N ARG A 81 -11.98 12.93 -3.62
CA ARG A 81 -11.66 14.14 -4.39
C ARG A 81 -10.78 15.16 -3.68
N GLU A 82 -10.80 15.23 -2.35
CA GLU A 82 -10.04 16.18 -1.55
C GLU A 82 -9.44 15.51 -0.31
N PHE A 83 -8.16 15.75 -0.10
CA PHE A 83 -7.47 15.46 1.15
C PHE A 83 -7.11 16.76 1.86
N LYS A 84 -6.91 16.67 3.18
CA LYS A 84 -6.47 17.79 4.00
C LYS A 84 -5.08 17.47 4.56
N ASP A 85 -4.14 18.39 4.38
CA ASP A 85 -2.81 18.27 4.98
C ASP A 85 -2.83 18.63 6.48
N LEU A 86 -1.67 18.57 7.13
CA LEU A 86 -1.53 18.86 8.56
C LEU A 86 -1.73 20.34 8.89
N ASP A 87 -1.49 21.24 7.94
CA ASP A 87 -1.68 22.69 8.07
C ASP A 87 -3.13 23.11 7.76
N GLY A 88 -3.93 22.17 7.27
CA GLY A 88 -5.33 22.34 6.94
C GLY A 88 -5.60 22.79 5.51
N ASN A 89 -4.61 22.78 4.62
CA ASN A 89 -4.80 23.06 3.21
C ASN A 89 -5.41 21.85 2.49
N PHE A 90 -6.19 22.14 1.45
CA PHE A 90 -6.82 21.12 0.62
C PHE A 90 -5.91 20.70 -0.55
N ILE A 91 -5.75 19.39 -0.69
CA ILE A 91 -5.12 18.75 -1.84
C ILE A 91 -6.25 18.18 -2.68
N SER A 92 -6.51 18.77 -3.85
CA SER A 92 -7.68 18.44 -4.68
C SER A 92 -7.31 17.63 -5.92
N TRP A 93 -8.04 16.55 -6.16
CA TRP A 93 -7.94 15.71 -7.36
C TRP A 93 -8.24 16.50 -8.64
N ASN A 94 -9.10 17.53 -8.54
CA ASN A 94 -9.43 18.41 -9.66
C ASN A 94 -8.18 19.12 -10.23
N LEU A 95 -7.15 19.37 -9.40
CA LEU A 95 -5.88 19.93 -9.88
C LEU A 95 -5.16 18.97 -10.84
N ILE A 96 -5.26 17.65 -10.62
CA ILE A 96 -4.70 16.64 -11.52
C ILE A 96 -5.46 16.62 -12.85
N GLU A 97 -6.79 16.72 -12.79
CA GLU A 97 -7.65 16.78 -13.98
C GLU A 97 -7.37 18.04 -14.81
N GLN A 98 -7.25 19.21 -14.16
CA GLN A 98 -6.91 20.47 -14.81
C GLN A 98 -5.50 20.47 -15.40
N LEU A 99 -4.52 19.92 -14.67
CA LEU A 99 -3.16 19.79 -15.18
C LEU A 99 -3.14 18.96 -16.47
N HIS A 100 -3.85 17.83 -16.49
CA HIS A 100 -3.95 17.03 -17.71
C HIS A 100 -4.67 17.77 -18.84
N PHE A 101 -5.75 18.49 -18.55
CA PHE A 101 -6.46 19.29 -19.56
C PHE A 101 -5.56 20.35 -20.21
N ILE A 102 -4.79 21.08 -19.41
CA ILE A 102 -3.83 22.08 -19.91
C ILE A 102 -2.75 21.40 -20.77
N HIS A 103 -2.25 20.24 -20.34
CA HIS A 103 -1.22 19.51 -21.08
C HIS A 103 -1.71 19.03 -22.45
N GLU A 104 -2.94 18.51 -22.53
CA GLU A 104 -3.56 18.10 -23.80
C GLU A 104 -3.81 19.31 -24.71
N LYS A 105 -4.20 20.46 -24.14
CA LYS A 105 -4.44 21.69 -24.91
C LYS A 105 -3.14 22.27 -25.49
N GLU A 106 -2.08 22.30 -24.69
CA GLU A 106 -0.81 22.97 -25.04
C GLU A 106 0.16 22.04 -25.80
N GLY A 107 -0.14 20.73 -25.93
CA GLY A 107 0.69 19.77 -26.66
C GLY A 107 2.03 19.41 -25.99
N PHE A 108 2.20 19.77 -24.71
CA PHE A 108 3.42 19.51 -23.93
C PHE A 108 3.49 18.07 -23.41
N HIS A 109 3.61 17.11 -24.33
CA HIS A 109 3.67 15.68 -23.99
C HIS A 109 5.08 15.18 -23.58
N HIS A 110 6.11 16.01 -23.73
CA HIS A 110 7.51 15.56 -23.58
C HIS A 110 8.03 15.53 -22.13
N SER A 111 7.35 16.17 -21.18
CA SER A 111 7.82 16.28 -19.78
C SER A 111 6.90 15.66 -18.72
N ASN A 112 5.63 15.37 -19.05
CA ASN A 112 4.68 14.80 -18.09
C ASN A 112 4.22 13.41 -18.54
N LYS A 113 4.36 12.42 -17.65
CA LYS A 113 3.90 11.03 -17.86
C LYS A 113 2.42 10.85 -17.50
N LEU A 114 1.77 11.86 -16.95
CA LEU A 114 0.34 11.86 -16.66
C LEU A 114 -0.45 11.80 -17.95
N THR A 115 -1.22 10.72 -18.09
CA THR A 115 -2.12 10.50 -19.22
C THR A 115 -3.55 10.34 -18.72
N LYS A 116 -4.51 10.37 -19.64
CA LYS A 116 -5.92 10.09 -19.35
C LYS A 116 -6.14 8.77 -18.60
N GLU A 117 -5.29 7.76 -18.82
CA GLU A 117 -5.38 6.47 -18.10
C GLU A 117 -5.06 6.58 -16.61
N HIS A 118 -4.25 7.56 -16.21
CA HIS A 118 -3.89 7.80 -14.80
C HIS A 118 -5.00 8.49 -14.03
N ILE A 119 -5.90 9.19 -14.72
CA ILE A 119 -7.06 9.86 -14.13
C ILE A 119 -8.27 8.93 -14.15
N HIS A 120 -8.58 8.34 -15.31
CA HIS A 120 -9.73 7.46 -15.48
C HIS A 120 -9.32 5.98 -15.40
N PHE A 121 -8.72 5.61 -14.26
CA PHE A 121 -8.17 4.27 -14.05
C PHE A 121 -9.20 3.23 -13.56
N ASN A 122 -10.50 3.53 -13.57
CA ASN A 122 -11.57 2.68 -12.99
C ASN A 122 -11.57 1.23 -13.52
N ASN A 123 -11.26 1.03 -14.80
CA ASN A 123 -11.15 -0.31 -15.39
C ASN A 123 -9.78 -0.97 -15.14
N LYS A 124 -8.84 -0.26 -14.53
CA LYS A 124 -7.43 -0.64 -14.31
C LYS A 124 -6.98 -0.32 -12.86
N ILE A 125 -7.91 -0.39 -11.90
CA ILE A 125 -7.67 -0.05 -10.48
C ILE A 125 -6.47 -0.82 -9.88
N MET A 126 -6.23 -2.05 -10.30
CA MET A 126 -5.11 -2.85 -9.77
C MET A 126 -3.75 -2.54 -10.41
N ARG A 127 -3.69 -1.72 -11.47
CA ARG A 127 -2.44 -1.43 -12.20
C ARG A 127 -1.61 -0.39 -11.44
N VAL A 128 -0.56 -0.86 -10.75
CA VAL A 128 0.35 -0.04 -9.94
C VAL A 128 1.07 1.03 -10.78
N LYS A 129 1.43 0.73 -12.03
CA LYS A 129 2.06 1.68 -12.95
C LYS A 129 1.28 2.99 -13.09
N LEU A 130 -0.05 2.90 -13.12
CA LEU A 130 -0.94 4.07 -13.20
C LEU A 130 -1.05 4.85 -11.88
N ALA A 131 -0.58 4.28 -10.76
CA ALA A 131 -0.48 4.99 -9.48
C ALA A 131 0.87 5.69 -9.28
N THR A 132 1.91 5.27 -10.00
CA THR A 132 3.28 5.77 -9.82
C THR A 132 3.80 6.60 -11.00
N LEU A 133 2.96 6.89 -12.00
CA LEU A 133 3.35 7.54 -13.27
C LEU A 133 4.48 6.77 -14.00
N GLY A 134 4.55 5.46 -13.78
CA GLY A 134 5.58 4.59 -14.33
C GLY A 134 5.25 4.15 -15.77
N GLY A 135 6.18 4.39 -16.69
CA GLY A 135 6.17 3.82 -18.05
C GLY A 135 6.31 2.30 -18.05
#